data_AF-A0A970S2A1-F1
#
_entry.id   AF-A0A970S2A1-F1
#
_cell.length_a   1.000
_cell.length_b   1.000
_cell.length_c   1.000
_cell.angle_alpha   90.00
_cell.angle_beta   90.00
_cell.angle_gamma   90.00
#
_symmetry.space_group_name_H-M   'P 1'
#
loop_
_entity.id
_entity.type
_entity.pdbx_description
1 polymer ?
#
loop_
_entity_poly.entity_id
_entity_poly.type
_entity_poly.pdbx_seq_one_letter_code
_entity_poly.pdbx_strand_id
1 'polypeptide(L)'
;MIYPDTFEEKIGFSQIRKRVIDLCDSPVGKELAENMTAAFNREDIACQLDGTDEMSAILRFGTDFPEIAPVDIRNPVSRAMVVGTWLDVPEWLD
;
A
#
# COMPACT_ATOMS: atom_id res chain seq x y z
N MET A 1 0.57 14.69 -18.08
CA MET A 1 1.50 15.06 -16.99
C MET A 1 2.22 16.34 -17.40
N ILE A 2 2.17 17.42 -16.59
CA ILE A 2 2.80 18.73 -16.92
C ILE A 2 4.27 18.77 -16.46
N TYR A 3 4.69 17.79 -15.64
CA TYR A 3 6.05 17.72 -15.10
C TYR A 3 6.96 16.80 -15.93
N PRO A 4 8.26 17.13 -16.04
CA PRO A 4 9.24 16.30 -16.73
C PRO A 4 9.49 14.98 -16.00
N ASP A 5 9.96 13.96 -16.72
CA ASP A 5 10.27 12.62 -16.17
C ASP A 5 11.32 12.66 -15.05
N THR A 6 12.17 13.69 -15.02
CA THR A 6 13.20 13.88 -13.97
C THR A 6 12.68 14.56 -12.70
N PHE A 7 11.38 14.87 -12.61
CA PHE A 7 10.81 15.58 -11.46
C PHE A 7 11.03 14.82 -10.15
N GLU A 8 10.74 13.51 -10.13
CA GLU A 8 10.85 12.67 -8.93
C GLU A 8 12.27 12.62 -8.37
N GLU A 9 13.28 12.56 -9.26
CA GLU A 9 14.68 12.60 -8.86
C GLU A 9 15.04 13.95 -8.24
N LYS A 10 14.57 15.06 -8.82
CA LYS A 10 14.88 16.42 -8.35
C LYS A 10 14.30 16.72 -6.97
N ILE A 11 13.14 16.15 -6.64
CA ILE A 11 12.53 16.30 -5.31
C ILE A 11 12.98 15.21 -4.33
N GLY A 12 13.81 14.26 -4.76
CA GLY A 12 14.29 13.16 -3.93
C GLY A 12 13.23 12.08 -3.65
N PHE A 13 12.11 12.07 -4.37
CA PHE A 13 11.01 11.12 -4.15
C PHE A 13 11.48 9.66 -4.36
N SER A 14 12.39 9.42 -5.30
CA SER A 14 12.99 8.10 -5.54
C SER A 14 13.70 7.54 -4.28
N GLN A 15 14.32 8.40 -3.46
CA GLN A 15 14.97 7.98 -2.22
C GLN A 15 13.95 7.61 -1.14
N ILE A 16 12.87 8.39 -1.04
CA ILE A 16 11.75 8.09 -0.14
C ILE A 16 11.13 6.75 -0.52
N ARG A 17 10.83 6.54 -1.80
CA ARG A 17 10.28 5.27 -2.30
C ARG A 17 11.16 4.09 -1.94
N LYS A 18 12.46 4.19 -2.19
CA LYS A 18 13.42 3.14 -1.81
C LYS A 18 13.36 2.83 -0.32
N ARG A 19 13.33 3.86 0.52
CA ARG A 19 13.26 3.69 1.98
C ARG A 19 11.95 3.04 2.43
N VAL A 20 10.83 3.36 1.78
CA VAL A 20 9.54 2.71 2.04
C VAL A 20 9.62 1.24 1.66
N ILE A 21 10.13 0.91 0.47
CA ILE A 21 10.32 -0.49 0.02
C ILE A 21 11.16 -1.29 1.02
N ASP A 22 12.27 -0.71 1.48
CA ASP A 22 13.19 -1.36 2.44
C ASP A 22 12.54 -1.61 3.81
N LEU A 23 11.50 -0.84 4.17
CA LEU A 23 10.74 -0.96 5.42
C LEU A 23 9.45 -1.78 5.28
N CYS A 24 9.05 -2.17 4.06
CA CYS A 24 7.87 -3.00 3.87
C CYS A 24 8.17 -4.45 4.23
N ASP A 25 7.36 -5.04 5.12
CA ASP A 25 7.48 -6.45 5.50
C ASP A 25 6.65 -7.38 4.58
N SER A 26 5.57 -6.89 3.99
CA SER A 26 4.69 -7.70 3.12
C SER A 26 5.08 -7.62 1.63
N PRO A 27 5.01 -8.73 0.88
CA PRO A 27 5.24 -8.73 -0.57
C PRO A 27 4.31 -7.76 -1.32
N VAL A 28 3.03 -7.72 -0.91
CA VAL A 28 2.02 -6.83 -1.50
C VAL A 28 2.36 -5.36 -1.19
N GLY A 29 2.84 -5.06 0.02
CA GLY A 29 3.28 -3.73 0.39
C GLY A 29 4.50 -3.26 -0.42
N LYS A 30 5.46 -4.16 -0.66
CA LYS A 30 6.62 -3.88 -1.53
C LYS A 30 6.18 -3.58 -2.96
N GLU A 31 5.31 -4.41 -3.54
CA GLU A 31 4.76 -4.19 -4.89
C GLU A 31 4.02 -2.85 -4.99
N LEU A 32 3.24 -2.48 -3.96
CA LEU A 32 2.58 -1.17 -3.91
C LEU A 32 3.61 -0.03 -3.86
N ALA A 33 4.64 -0.17 -3.02
CA ALA A 33 5.70 0.83 -2.86
C ALA A 33 6.55 1.01 -4.13
N GLU A 34 6.84 -0.06 -4.86
CA GLU A 34 7.55 -0.02 -6.15
C GLU A 34 6.77 0.77 -7.21
N ASN A 35 5.45 0.60 -7.22
CA ASN A 35 4.54 1.27 -8.15
C ASN A 35 4.14 2.70 -7.72
N MET A 36 4.56 3.17 -6.54
CA MET A 36 4.28 4.53 -6.08
C MET A 36 4.89 5.56 -7.02
N THR A 37 4.13 6.58 -7.41
CA THR A 37 4.63 7.74 -8.17
C THR A 37 4.25 9.03 -7.46
N ALA A 38 4.96 10.11 -7.76
CA ALA A 38 4.59 11.43 -7.27
C ALA A 38 3.21 11.81 -7.82
N ALA A 39 2.25 12.04 -6.92
CA ALA A 39 0.94 12.56 -7.27
C ALA A 39 1.02 14.07 -7.58
N PHE A 40 0.15 14.54 -8.47
CA PHE A 40 0.08 15.95 -8.90
C PHE A 40 -1.30 16.57 -8.73
N ASN A 41 -2.30 15.78 -8.38
CA ASN A 41 -3.63 16.26 -8.03
C ASN A 41 -3.68 16.56 -6.52
N ARG A 42 -4.19 17.73 -6.15
CA ARG A 42 -4.20 18.20 -4.76
C ARG A 42 -5.08 17.33 -3.87
N GLU A 43 -6.25 16.94 -4.36
CA GLU A 43 -7.21 16.12 -3.62
C GLU A 43 -6.63 14.72 -3.33
N ASP A 44 -5.98 14.10 -4.32
CA ASP A 44 -5.29 12.82 -4.16
C ASP A 44 -4.14 12.90 -3.15
N ILE A 45 -3.31 13.95 -3.25
CA ILE A 45 -2.22 14.19 -2.29
C ILE A 45 -2.76 14.35 -0.88
N ALA A 46 -3.80 15.16 -0.69
CA ALA A 46 -4.40 15.40 0.62
C ALA A 46 -4.92 14.09 1.22
N CYS A 47 -5.68 13.31 0.44
CA CYS A 47 -6.22 12.02 0.88
C CYS A 47 -5.10 11.04 1.32
N GLN A 48 -4.03 10.93 0.53
CA GLN A 48 -2.90 10.04 0.87
C GLN A 48 -2.15 10.51 2.13
N LEU A 49 -1.96 11.82 2.30
CA LEU A 49 -1.32 12.38 3.48
C LEU A 49 -2.18 12.21 4.74
N ASP A 50 -3.48 12.47 4.65
CA ASP A 50 -4.43 12.33 5.75
C ASP A 50 -4.46 10.87 6.23
N GLY A 51 -4.58 9.90 5.32
CA GLY A 51 -4.53 8.48 5.69
C GLY A 51 -3.19 8.04 6.30
N THR A 52 -2.08 8.65 5.87
CA THR A 52 -0.76 8.39 6.46
C THR A 52 -0.64 8.96 7.87
N ASP A 53 -1.19 10.16 8.11
CA ASP A 53 -1.21 10.81 9.42
C ASP A 53 -2.10 10.04 10.40
N GLU A 54 -3.28 9.61 9.96
CA GLU A 54 -4.18 8.75 10.73
C GLU A 54 -3.50 7.45 11.13
N MET A 55 -2.85 6.75 10.19
CA MET A 55 -2.09 5.54 10.50
C MET A 55 -0.93 5.83 11.46
N SER A 56 -0.22 6.95 11.31
CA SER A 56 0.84 7.34 12.25
C SER A 56 0.30 7.58 13.66
N ALA A 57 -0.87 8.21 13.78
CA ALA A 57 -1.54 8.42 15.06
C ALA A 57 -1.99 7.10 15.69
N ILE A 58 -2.54 6.17 14.90
CA ILE A 58 -2.91 4.82 15.35
C ILE A 58 -1.68 4.08 15.88
N LEU A 59 -0.55 4.09 15.16
CA LEU A 59 0.66 3.41 15.60
C LEU A 59 1.27 4.02 16.87
N ARG A 60 1.04 5.32 17.13
CA ARG A 60 1.56 6.01 18.31
C ARG A 60 0.66 5.89 19.55
N PHE A 61 -0.65 5.88 19.36
CA PHE A 61 -1.62 6.07 20.44
C PHE A 61 -2.73 5.00 20.49
N GLY A 62 -2.91 4.22 19.43
CA GLY A 62 -3.93 3.17 19.37
C GLY A 62 -3.49 1.96 20.19
N THR A 63 -4.28 1.59 21.20
CA THR A 63 -3.95 0.45 22.08
C THR A 63 -4.22 -0.92 21.46
N ASP A 64 -4.96 -1.03 20.36
CA ASP A 64 -5.34 -2.33 19.77
C ASP A 64 -5.60 -2.19 18.26
N PHE A 65 -4.58 -1.83 17.46
CA PHE A 65 -4.71 -2.00 16.00
C PHE A 65 -4.47 -3.48 15.66
N PRO A 66 -5.35 -4.15 14.91
CA PRO A 66 -5.14 -5.54 14.54
C PRO A 66 -3.81 -5.70 13.82
N GLU A 67 -2.92 -6.55 14.31
CA GLU A 67 -1.73 -7.01 13.56
C GLU A 67 -2.15 -7.98 12.44
N ILE A 68 -3.08 -7.55 11.58
CA ILE A 68 -3.39 -8.29 10.37
C ILE A 68 -2.28 -7.93 9.38
N ALA A 69 -1.27 -8.80 9.29
CA ALA A 69 -0.27 -8.71 8.26
C ALA A 69 -0.98 -8.71 6.88
N PRO A 70 -0.59 -7.83 5.93
CA PRO A 70 -1.17 -7.87 4.60
C PRO A 70 -0.83 -9.20 3.93
N VAL A 71 -1.86 -10.02 3.69
CA VAL A 71 -1.76 -11.31 3.01
C VAL A 71 -2.08 -11.14 1.52
N ASP A 72 -1.37 -11.86 0.65
CA ASP A 72 -1.65 -11.86 -0.79
C ASP A 72 -2.81 -12.80 -1.14
N ILE A 73 -4.03 -12.24 -1.14
CA ILE A 73 -5.25 -12.98 -1.44
C ILE A 73 -5.55 -13.15 -2.95
N ARG A 74 -4.67 -12.70 -3.86
CA ARG A 74 -4.96 -12.71 -5.31
C ARG A 74 -5.21 -14.12 -5.84
N ASN A 75 -4.42 -15.10 -5.41
CA ASN A 75 -4.57 -16.50 -5.83
C ASN A 75 -5.85 -17.15 -5.28
N PRO A 76 -6.15 -17.07 -3.96
CA PRO A 76 -7.44 -17.46 -3.42
C PRO A 76 -8.62 -16.84 -4.19
N VAL A 77 -8.61 -15.52 -4.39
CA VAL A 77 -9.70 -14.79 -5.08
C VAL A 77 -9.87 -15.27 -6.52
N SER A 78 -8.77 -15.54 -7.23
CA SER A 78 -8.82 -16.08 -8.59
C SER A 78 -9.56 -17.43 -8.65
N ARG A 79 -9.36 -18.31 -7.66
CA ARG A 79 -10.08 -19.59 -7.57
C ARG A 79 -11.57 -19.42 -7.28
N ALA A 80 -11.95 -18.44 -6.48
CA ALA A 80 -13.35 -18.14 -6.16
C ALA A 80 -14.13 -17.49 -7.30
N MET A 81 -13.47 -17.03 -8.36
CA MET A 81 -14.16 -16.50 -9.54
C MET A 81 -14.79 -17.58 -10.43
N VAL A 82 -14.48 -18.86 -10.20
CA VAL A 82 -15.10 -19.97 -10.92
C VAL A 82 -16.54 -20.13 -10.44
N VAL A 83 -17.49 -20.22 -11.38
CA VAL A 83 -18.91 -20.35 -11.01
C VAL A 83 -19.12 -21.60 -10.14
N GLY A 84 -19.66 -21.40 -8.94
CA GLY A 84 -19.92 -22.48 -7.98
C GLY A 84 -18.80 -22.71 -6.96
N THR A 85 -17.74 -21.91 -6.95
CA THR A 85 -16.70 -21.92 -5.90
C THR A 85 -16.88 -20.75 -4.93
N TRP A 86 -16.33 -20.88 -3.72
CA TRP A 86 -16.25 -19.83 -2.70
C TRP A 86 -14.89 -19.93 -1.98
N LEU A 87 -14.49 -18.87 -1.28
CA LEU A 87 -13.34 -18.89 -0.38
C LEU A 87 -13.78 -19.35 1.00
N ASP A 88 -13.02 -20.25 1.63
CA ASP A 88 -13.22 -20.58 3.04
C ASP A 88 -12.51 -19.56 3.95
N VAL A 89 -12.99 -19.38 5.18
CA VAL A 89 -12.46 -18.38 6.14
C VAL A 89 -10.92 -18.45 6.34
N PRO A 90 -10.29 -19.64 6.44
CA PRO A 90 -8.83 -19.71 6.56
C PRO A 90 -8.09 -19.17 5.34
N GLU A 91 -8.65 -19.32 4.13
CA GLU A 91 -8.04 -18.86 2.88
C GLU A 91 -8.01 -17.32 2.77
N TRP A 92 -8.71 -16.60 3.65
CA TRP A 92 -8.64 -15.14 3.76
C TRP A 92 -7.46 -14.66 4.61
N LEU A 93 -6.89 -15.52 5.45
CA LEU A 93 -5.93 -15.16 6.50
C LEU A 93 -4.53 -15.80 6.31
N ASP A 94 -4.37 -16.68 5.32
CA ASP A 94 -3.14 -17.43 4.99
C ASP A 94 -2.36 -16.84 3.80
#